data_AF-A0A8J2KF78-F1
#
_entry.id   AF-A0A8J2KF78-F1
#
_cell.length_a   1.000
_cell.length_b   1.000
_cell.length_c   1.000
_cell.angle_alpha   90.00
_cell.angle_beta   90.00
_cell.angle_gamma   90.00
#
_symmetry.space_group_name_H-M   'P 1'
#
loop_
_entity.id
_entity.type
_entity.pdbx_description
1 polymer ?
#
loop_
_entity_poly.entity_id
_entity_poly.type
_entity_poly.pdbx_seq_one_letter_code
_entity_poly.pdbx_strand_id
1 'polypeptide(L)' 'DDFGKVKLYSYPVTQPKSLCHTYGGHSSHVTNVVFLPDDSRLITTGGKDSSVMQWVIC' A
#
# COMPACT_ATOMS: atom_id res chain seq x y z
N ASP A 1 0.65 -6.12 2.53
CA ASP A 1 0.86 -7.58 2.57
C ASP A 1 0.63 -8.06 4.00
N ASP A 2 0.83 -9.36 4.26
CA ASP A 2 0.60 -9.95 5.58
C ASP A 2 1.66 -9.56 6.63
N PHE A 3 2.72 -8.86 6.19
CA PHE A 3 3.79 -8.35 7.04
C PHE A 3 3.65 -6.84 7.32
N GLY A 4 2.49 -6.24 7.02
CA GLY A 4 2.24 -4.83 7.26
C GLY A 4 2.92 -3.88 6.27
N LYS A 5 3.40 -4.39 5.12
CA LYS A 5 4.06 -3.58 4.09
C LYS A 5 3.12 -3.25 2.94
N VAL A 6 3.16 -2.02 2.48
CA VAL A 6 2.48 -1.55 1.26
C VAL A 6 3.50 -1.54 0.13
N LYS A 7 3.17 -2.16 -1.02
CA LYS A 7 4.05 -2.21 -2.19
C LYS A 7 3.41 -1.49 -3.36
N LEU A 8 4.10 -0.47 -3.87
CA LEU A 8 3.65 0.33 -5.01
C LEU A 8 4.44 -0.05 -6.26
N TYR A 9 3.73 -0.34 -7.34
CA TYR A 9 4.30 -0.74 -8.62
C TYR A 9 3.82 0.22 -9.73
N SER A 10 4.65 0.41 -10.75
CA SER A 10 4.25 1.11 -11.97
C SER A 10 3.40 0.19 -12.85
N TYR A 11 2.21 0.64 -13.22
CA TYR A 11 1.33 -0.09 -14.13
C TYR A 11 1.77 0.10 -15.60
N PRO A 12 1.77 -0.94 -16.45
CA PRO A 12 1.44 -2.34 -16.14
C PRO A 12 2.63 -3.14 -15.57
N VAL A 13 2.34 -4.05 -14.65
CA VAL A 13 3.33 -4.97 -14.06
C VAL A 13 3.29 -6.31 -14.80
N THR A 14 4.17 -6.49 -15.79
CA THR A 14 4.11 -7.65 -16.71
C THR A 14 5.18 -8.71 -16.45
N GLN A 15 6.12 -8.48 -15.53
CA GLN A 15 7.23 -9.40 -15.25
C GLN A 15 7.25 -9.85 -13.78
N PRO A 16 7.63 -11.11 -13.49
CA PRO A 16 7.92 -11.52 -12.13
C PRO A 16 9.05 -10.67 -11.54
N LYS A 17 8.94 -10.34 -10.25
CA LYS A 17 9.94 -9.53 -9.52
C LYS A 17 10.17 -8.13 -10.10
N SER A 18 9.16 -7.54 -10.74
CA SER A 18 9.19 -6.11 -11.06
C SER A 18 9.53 -5.26 -9.84
N LEU A 19 10.29 -4.19 -10.07
CA LEU A 19 10.68 -3.25 -9.03
C LEU A 19 9.45 -2.59 -8.41
N CYS A 20 9.51 -2.35 -7.11
CA CYS A 20 8.47 -1.67 -6.36
C CYS A 20 9.05 -0.85 -5.22
N HIS A 21 8.34 0.20 -4.85
CA HIS A 21 8.59 0.90 -3.60
C HIS A 21 7.84 0.19 -2.49
N THR A 22 8.55 -0.14 -1.40
CA THR A 22 7.97 -0.82 -0.24
C THR A 22 7.95 0.13 0.94
N TYR A 23 6.76 0.36 1.48
CA TYR A 23 6.51 1.23 2.62
C TYR A 23 6.07 0.39 3.82
N GLY A 24 6.70 0.59 4.98
CA GLY A 24 6.28 -0.01 6.25
C GLY A 24 5.47 0.98 7.07
N GLY A 25 4.50 0.47 7.83
CA GLY A 25 3.74 1.29 8.77
C GLY A 25 2.76 0.46 9.59
N HIS A 26 1.98 -0.39 8.93
CA HIS A 26 1.04 -1.28 9.60
C HIS A 26 1.79 -2.31 10.48
N SER A 27 1.27 -2.55 11.69
CA SER A 27 1.81 -3.57 12.61
C SER A 27 1.08 -4.92 12.47
N SER A 28 0.11 -5.00 11.55
CA SER A 28 -0.61 -6.21 11.16
C SER A 28 -0.79 -6.28 9.64
N HIS A 29 -1.50 -7.31 9.16
CA HIS A 29 -1.82 -7.46 7.74
C HIS A 29 -2.59 -6.24 7.21
N VAL A 30 -2.17 -5.75 6.05
CA VAL A 30 -2.90 -4.72 5.30
C VAL A 30 -4.12 -5.38 4.67
N THR A 31 -5.31 -4.96 5.06
CA THR A 31 -6.59 -5.58 4.65
C THR A 31 -7.23 -4.90 3.45
N ASN A 32 -6.96 -3.61 3.24
CA ASN A 32 -7.54 -2.85 2.14
C ASN A 32 -6.59 -1.74 1.67
N VAL A 33 -6.69 -1.41 0.39
CA VAL A 33 -5.87 -0.41 -0.30
C VAL A 33 -6.73 0.29 -1.35
N VAL A 34 -6.82 1.62 -1.29
CA VAL A 34 -7.58 2.42 -2.26
C VAL A 34 -6.84 3.70 -2.61
N PHE A 35 -6.75 4.00 -3.90
CA PHE A 35 -6.27 5.29 -4.39
C PHE A 35 -7.40 6.31 -4.31
N LEU A 36 -7.08 7.55 -3.94
CA LEU A 36 -8.04 8.63 -4.09
C LEU A 36 -8.30 8.91 -5.58
N PRO A 37 -9.48 9.45 -5.94
CA PRO A 37 -9.82 9.72 -7.34
C PRO A 37 -8.92 10.73 -8.05
N ASP A 38 -8.14 11.50 -7.29
CA ASP A 38 -7.19 12.49 -7.79
C ASP A 38 -5.75 11.98 -7.84
N ASP A 39 -5.54 10.68 -7.58
CA ASP A 39 -4.24 10.00 -7.53
C ASP A 39 -3.21 10.61 -6.56
N SER A 40 -3.62 11.53 -5.69
CA SER A 40 -2.69 12.28 -4.83
C SER A 40 -2.34 11.53 -3.56
N ARG A 41 -3.23 10.66 -3.08
CA ARG A 41 -3.01 9.82 -1.90
C ARG A 41 -3.49 8.39 -2.09
N LEU A 42 -2.88 7.53 -1.29
CA LEU A 42 -3.31 6.17 -1.05
C LEU A 42 -3.85 6.07 0.38
N ILE A 43 -4.95 5.35 0.57
CA ILE A 43 -5.49 5.00 1.89
C ILE A 43 -5.36 3.49 2.08
N THR A 44 -4.84 3.08 3.24
CA THR A 44 -4.72 1.68 3.62
C THR A 44 -5.32 1.42 5.00
N THR A 45 -5.88 0.23 5.19
CA THR A 45 -6.37 -0.22 6.49
C THR A 45 -5.60 -1.44 6.95
N GLY A 46 -5.24 -1.48 8.23
CA GLY A 46 -4.64 -2.66 8.85
C GLY A 46 -5.68 -3.41 9.67
N GLY A 47 -5.58 -4.74 9.68
CA GLY A 47 -6.57 -5.60 10.30
C GLY A 47 -6.51 -5.55 11.82
N LYS A 48 -5.54 -6.24 12.43
CA LYS A 48 -5.42 -6.29 13.90
C LYS A 48 -4.77 -5.06 14.50
N ASP A 49 -4.10 -4.23 13.70
CA ASP A 49 -3.55 -2.97 14.20
C ASP A 49 -4.61 -1.88 14.37
N SER A 50 -5.84 -2.12 13.88
CA SER A 50 -6.98 -1.21 13.99
C SER A 50 -6.69 0.20 13.48
N SER A 51 -5.77 0.32 12.52
CA SER A 51 -5.28 1.62 12.03
C SER A 51 -5.68 1.88 10.57
N VAL A 52 -5.82 3.16 10.25
CA VAL A 52 -5.98 3.67 8.89
C VAL A 52 -4.82 4.62 8.61
N MET A 53 -4.11 4.39 7.49
CA MET A 53 -2.95 5.20 7.09
C MET A 53 -3.21 5.89 5.76
N GLN A 54 -2.79 7.14 5.66
CA GLN A 54 -2.81 7.93 4.43
C GLN A 54 -1.38 8.19 3.97
N TRP A 55 -1.11 7.86 2.72
CA TRP A 55 0.19 8.01 2.08
C TRP A 55 0.10 9.07 1.00
N VAL A 56 1.06 10.01 0.98
CA VAL A 56 1.19 10.95 -0.13
C VAL A 56 1.92 10.22 -1.26
N ILE A 57 1.37 10.31 -2.47
CA ILE A 57 1.98 9.77 -3.68
C ILE A 57 2.77 10.92 -4.31
N CYS A 58 4.08 10.73 -4.46
CA CYS A 58 5.01 11.66 -5.10
C CYS A 58 5.63 11.00 -6.33
#